data_AF-A0A532D1Z7-F1
#
_entry.id   AF-A0A532D1Z7-F1
#
_cell.length_a   1.000
_cell.length_b   1.000
_cell.length_c   1.000
_cell.angle_alpha   90.00
_cell.angle_beta   90.00
_cell.angle_gamma   90.00
#
_symmetry.space_group_name_H-M   'P 1'
#
loop_
_entity.id
_entity.type
_entity.pdbx_description
1 polymer ?
#
loop_
_entity_poly.entity_id
_entity_poly.type
_entity_poly.pdbx_seq_one_letter_code
_entity_poly.pdbx_strand_id
1 'polypeptide(L)'
;VVAALLAGVNPFDMTPEQMDKVAEKLREQRPLLSNYTTDMTSVEQALASGQLVAAMTWNASATSLKKQGVPVEFMKPKEGMLTWACGFVMLKDAKNVDLAYDFINSRLETDSGKYLIQAYGYGSSTSSAFAAVPKEELEKLQLPSDPEVMLKTTVFTGPMKQNDELAKMFEKVKAGG
;
A
#
# COMPACT_ATOMS: atom_id res chain seq x y z
N VAL A 1 11.29 2.47 -0.38
CA VAL A 1 10.86 1.53 -1.45
C VAL A 1 10.82 2.20 -2.83
N VAL A 2 9.91 3.15 -3.11
CA VAL A 2 9.76 3.75 -4.46
C VAL A 2 11.07 4.34 -5.01
N ALA A 3 11.79 5.13 -4.21
CA ALA A 3 13.08 5.69 -4.62
C ALA A 3 14.14 4.62 -4.94
N ALA A 4 14.10 3.46 -4.25
CA ALA A 4 15.00 2.35 -4.53
C ALA A 4 14.67 1.68 -5.88
N LEU A 5 13.38 1.50 -6.19
CA LEU A 5 12.95 1.00 -7.50
C LEU A 5 13.41 1.92 -8.63
N LEU A 6 13.24 3.24 -8.47
CA LEU A 6 13.74 4.23 -9.43
C LEU A 6 15.27 4.24 -9.56
N ALA A 7 15.98 3.91 -8.48
CA ALA A 7 17.44 3.77 -8.48
C ALA A 7 17.92 2.41 -9.04
N GLY A 8 17.02 1.48 -9.39
CA GLY A 8 17.38 0.12 -9.81
C GLY A 8 18.01 -0.71 -8.68
N VAL A 9 17.60 -0.45 -7.45
CA VAL A 9 18.10 -1.08 -6.22
C VAL A 9 17.00 -1.94 -5.60
N ASN A 10 17.37 -3.11 -5.06
CA ASN A 10 16.44 -3.92 -4.28
C ASN A 10 16.00 -3.17 -3.01
N PRO A 11 14.71 -2.81 -2.86
CA PRO A 11 14.24 -2.02 -1.72
C PRO A 11 14.30 -2.74 -0.36
N PHE A 12 14.53 -4.06 -0.34
CA PHE A 12 14.47 -4.88 0.88
C PHE A 12 15.83 -5.45 1.32
N ASP A 13 16.86 -5.29 0.49
CA ASP A 13 18.22 -5.71 0.83
C ASP A 13 19.22 -4.78 0.12
N MET A 14 19.73 -3.80 0.85
CA MET A 14 20.61 -2.76 0.32
C MET A 14 21.99 -2.79 0.97
N THR A 15 23.03 -2.61 0.16
CA THR A 15 24.36 -2.25 0.65
C THR A 15 24.39 -0.77 1.08
N PRO A 16 25.39 -0.33 1.87
CA PRO A 16 25.56 1.09 2.19
C PRO A 16 25.62 2.01 0.97
N GLU A 17 26.34 1.61 -0.07
CA GLU A 17 26.49 2.39 -1.32
C GLU A 17 25.14 2.48 -2.07
N GLN A 18 24.35 1.41 -2.02
CA GLN A 18 23.01 1.41 -2.58
C GLN A 18 22.07 2.33 -1.78
N MET A 19 22.19 2.38 -0.45
CA MET A 19 21.42 3.31 0.37
C MET A 19 21.76 4.78 0.04
N ASP A 20 23.02 5.09 -0.22
CA ASP A 20 23.44 6.43 -0.64
C ASP A 20 22.81 6.82 -1.98
N LYS A 21 22.80 5.90 -2.96
CA LYS A 21 22.12 6.10 -4.25
C LYS A 21 20.61 6.34 -4.07
N VAL A 22 19.98 5.64 -3.13
CA VAL A 22 18.56 5.86 -2.81
C VAL A 22 18.35 7.21 -2.13
N ALA A 23 19.24 7.62 -1.24
CA ALA A 23 19.20 8.92 -0.59
C ALA A 23 19.30 10.06 -1.62
N GLU A 24 20.19 9.95 -2.61
CA GLU A 24 20.27 10.90 -3.74
C GLU A 24 18.94 11.01 -4.48
N LYS A 25 18.28 9.89 -4.80
CA LYS A 25 16.94 9.93 -5.43
C LYS A 25 15.87 10.57 -4.56
N LEU A 26 15.91 10.36 -3.25
CA LEU A 26 14.99 11.02 -2.33
C LEU A 26 15.26 12.53 -2.25
N ARG A 27 16.52 12.96 -2.31
CA ARG A 27 16.89 14.40 -2.39
C ARG A 27 16.44 15.03 -3.70
N GLU A 28 16.59 14.35 -4.83
CA GLU A 28 16.06 14.80 -6.12
C GLU A 28 14.53 14.96 -6.09
N GLN A 29 13.83 14.05 -5.38
CA GLN A 29 12.37 14.12 -5.23
C GLN A 29 11.92 15.24 -4.28
N ARG A 30 12.72 15.57 -3.26
CA ARG A 30 12.33 16.44 -2.15
C ARG A 30 11.71 17.78 -2.58
N PRO A 31 12.21 18.51 -3.60
CA PRO A 31 11.62 19.76 -4.06
C PRO A 31 10.19 19.62 -4.62
N LEU A 32 9.78 18.41 -5.03
CA LEU A 32 8.45 18.13 -5.56
C LEU A 32 7.42 17.83 -4.45
N LEU A 33 7.87 17.59 -3.22
CA LEU A 33 7.02 17.12 -2.12
C LEU A 33 6.54 18.27 -1.25
N SER A 34 5.22 18.38 -1.09
CA SER A 34 4.64 19.30 -0.10
C SER A 34 4.96 18.89 1.34
N ASN A 35 4.85 17.60 1.67
CA ASN A 35 5.14 17.06 3.00
C ASN A 35 5.38 15.53 2.96
N TYR A 36 5.89 15.00 4.06
CA TYR A 36 5.84 13.57 4.36
C TYR A 36 4.84 13.37 5.49
N THR A 37 3.83 12.54 5.28
CA THR A 37 2.77 12.30 6.27
C THR A 37 2.26 10.87 6.20
N THR A 38 1.76 10.38 7.33
CA THR A 38 1.00 9.13 7.44
C THR A 38 -0.49 9.37 7.62
N ASP A 39 -0.92 10.63 7.75
CA ASP A 39 -2.34 10.99 7.86
C ASP A 39 -3.01 11.02 6.47
N MET A 40 -3.67 9.91 6.14
CA MET A 40 -4.37 9.77 4.87
C MET A 40 -5.60 10.69 4.75
N THR A 41 -6.19 11.12 5.87
CA THR A 41 -7.36 12.02 5.83
C THR A 41 -6.96 13.37 5.26
N SER A 42 -5.87 13.95 5.75
CA SER A 42 -5.33 15.21 5.21
C SER A 42 -4.90 15.07 3.74
N VAL A 43 -4.32 13.92 3.36
CA VAL A 43 -3.95 13.65 1.96
C VAL A 43 -5.17 13.60 1.06
N GLU A 44 -6.23 12.90 1.46
CA GLU A 44 -7.49 12.81 0.72
C GLU A 44 -8.14 14.19 0.54
N GLN A 45 -8.19 15.00 1.61
CA GLN A 45 -8.70 16.37 1.55
C GLN A 45 -7.90 17.25 0.59
N ALA A 46 -6.58 17.13 0.61
CA ALA A 46 -5.70 17.90 -0.27
C ALA A 46 -5.80 17.46 -1.74
N LEU A 47 -6.02 16.17 -2.01
CA LEU A 47 -6.34 15.68 -3.35
C LEU A 47 -7.71 16.17 -3.82
N ALA A 48 -8.73 16.13 -2.95
CA ALA A 48 -10.09 16.57 -3.26
C ALA A 48 -10.17 18.07 -3.57
N SER A 49 -9.37 18.89 -2.88
CA SER A 49 -9.30 20.34 -3.11
C SER A 49 -8.46 20.74 -4.33
N GLY A 50 -7.69 19.81 -4.89
CA GLY A 50 -6.71 20.09 -5.95
C GLY A 50 -5.39 20.70 -5.44
N GLN A 51 -5.20 20.80 -4.12
CA GLN A 51 -3.92 21.24 -3.53
C GLN A 51 -2.79 20.24 -3.85
N LEU A 52 -3.08 18.94 -3.86
CA LEU A 52 -2.18 17.90 -4.35
C LEU A 52 -2.71 17.35 -5.67
N VAL A 53 -1.83 17.21 -6.65
CA VAL A 53 -2.14 16.56 -7.94
C VAL A 53 -1.79 15.07 -7.95
N ALA A 54 -0.95 14.62 -7.02
CA ALA A 54 -0.55 13.24 -6.83
C ALA A 54 -0.08 13.00 -5.39
N ALA A 55 -0.33 11.80 -4.87
CA ALA A 55 0.17 11.37 -3.56
C ALA A 55 0.33 9.84 -3.53
N MET A 56 1.27 9.38 -2.69
CA MET A 56 1.29 7.97 -2.27
C MET A 56 0.14 7.75 -1.31
N THR A 57 -0.79 6.86 -1.67
CA THR A 57 -2.01 6.57 -0.91
C THR A 57 -2.32 5.09 -0.93
N TRP A 58 -3.36 4.69 -0.21
CA TRP A 58 -3.94 3.35 -0.28
C TRP A 58 -5.14 3.30 -1.23
N ASN A 59 -5.52 2.10 -1.64
CA ASN A 59 -6.68 1.86 -2.52
C ASN A 59 -7.98 2.48 -1.97
N ALA A 60 -8.14 2.49 -0.64
CA ALA A 60 -9.30 3.07 0.03
C ALA A 60 -9.45 4.57 -0.25
N SER A 61 -8.34 5.32 -0.36
CA SER A 61 -8.38 6.75 -0.66
C SER A 61 -8.93 7.01 -2.06
N ALA A 62 -8.46 6.28 -3.06
CA ALA A 62 -9.02 6.39 -4.43
C ALA A 62 -10.49 5.98 -4.47
N THR A 63 -10.88 4.91 -3.77
CA THR A 63 -12.28 4.45 -3.68
C THR A 63 -13.18 5.51 -3.02
N SER A 64 -12.73 6.09 -1.91
CA SER A 64 -13.43 7.14 -1.17
C SER A 64 -13.62 8.41 -2.01
N LEU A 65 -12.55 8.90 -2.63
CA LEU A 65 -12.57 10.10 -3.46
C LEU A 65 -13.45 9.93 -4.72
N LYS A 66 -13.40 8.75 -5.37
CA LYS A 66 -14.30 8.44 -6.50
C LYS A 66 -15.77 8.43 -6.07
N LYS A 67 -16.09 7.89 -4.89
CA LYS A 67 -17.47 7.93 -4.32
C LYS A 67 -17.95 9.36 -4.07
N GLN A 68 -17.04 10.29 -3.78
CA GLN A 68 -17.32 11.72 -3.62
C GLN A 68 -17.38 12.48 -4.96
N GLY A 69 -17.18 11.81 -6.09
CA GLY A 69 -17.19 12.44 -7.43
C GLY A 69 -15.90 13.19 -7.78
N VAL A 70 -14.82 13.00 -7.01
CA VAL A 70 -13.52 13.60 -7.31
C VAL A 70 -12.87 12.82 -8.47
N PRO A 71 -12.39 13.49 -9.54
CA PRO A 71 -11.83 12.83 -10.72
C PRO A 71 -10.38 12.35 -10.46
N VAL A 72 -10.23 11.34 -9.61
CA VAL A 72 -8.94 10.72 -9.29
C VAL A 72 -8.78 9.35 -9.94
N GLU A 73 -7.55 8.95 -10.20
CA GLU A 73 -7.21 7.59 -10.63
C GLU A 73 -6.09 7.00 -9.77
N PHE A 74 -6.12 5.67 -9.61
CA PHE A 74 -5.02 4.95 -8.97
C PHE A 74 -3.98 4.59 -10.04
N MET A 75 -2.74 5.03 -9.84
CA MET A 75 -1.69 4.94 -10.84
C MET A 75 -1.11 3.52 -10.94
N LYS A 76 -0.85 3.06 -12.17
CA LYS A 76 -0.07 1.85 -12.48
C LYS A 76 1.33 2.24 -12.98
N PRO A 77 2.32 2.43 -12.08
CA PRO A 77 3.67 2.84 -12.49
C PRO A 77 4.37 1.72 -13.27
N LYS A 78 5.23 2.10 -14.23
CA LYS A 78 6.00 1.16 -15.07
C LYS A 78 7.04 0.36 -14.28
N GLU A 79 7.48 0.91 -13.15
CA GLU A 79 8.38 0.28 -12.19
C GLU A 79 7.69 -0.79 -11.33
N GLY A 80 6.36 -0.89 -11.42
CA GLY A 80 5.54 -1.84 -10.68
C GLY A 80 4.81 -1.21 -9.49
N MET A 81 3.57 -1.65 -9.27
CA MET A 81 2.79 -1.27 -8.08
C MET A 81 3.41 -1.90 -6.83
N LEU A 82 3.27 -1.24 -5.69
CA LEU A 82 3.62 -1.84 -4.39
C LEU A 82 2.44 -2.67 -3.88
N THR A 83 2.71 -3.92 -3.53
CA THR A 83 1.72 -4.81 -2.90
C THR A 83 2.19 -5.21 -1.52
N TRP A 84 1.23 -5.28 -0.60
CA TRP A 84 1.44 -5.63 0.80
C TRP A 84 0.37 -6.64 1.21
N ALA A 85 0.62 -7.34 2.30
CA ALA A 85 -0.38 -8.16 2.96
C ALA A 85 -0.32 -7.88 4.46
N CYS A 86 -1.49 -7.64 5.06
CA CYS A 86 -1.65 -7.63 6.50
C CYS A 86 -2.31 -8.93 6.94
N GLY A 87 -1.83 -9.49 8.05
CA GLY A 87 -2.39 -10.67 8.67
C GLY A 87 -2.69 -10.43 10.15
N PHE A 88 -3.57 -11.26 10.70
CA PHE A 88 -3.78 -11.30 12.14
C PHE A 88 -2.68 -12.13 12.80
N VAL A 89 -2.26 -11.68 13.99
CA VAL A 89 -1.29 -12.39 14.82
C VAL A 89 -1.92 -12.64 16.18
N MET A 90 -1.86 -13.88 16.65
CA MET A 90 -2.25 -14.24 18.01
C MET A 90 -1.06 -14.05 18.95
N LEU A 91 -1.22 -13.22 19.98
CA LEU A 91 -0.19 -13.01 20.98
C LEU A 91 -0.01 -14.28 21.83
N LYS A 92 1.22 -14.57 22.25
CA LYS A 92 1.58 -15.77 23.04
C LYS A 92 0.70 -15.95 24.28
N ASP A 93 0.33 -14.85 24.94
CA ASP A 93 -0.41 -14.87 26.20
C ASP A 93 -1.91 -14.54 26.03
N ALA A 94 -2.46 -14.71 24.81
CA ALA A 94 -3.87 -14.48 24.51
C ALA A 94 -4.78 -15.30 25.44
N LYS A 95 -5.74 -14.63 26.08
CA LYS A 95 -6.61 -15.25 27.09
C LYS A 95 -7.86 -15.91 26.51
N ASN A 96 -8.31 -15.45 25.35
CA ASN A 96 -9.54 -15.90 24.70
C ASN A 96 -9.21 -16.46 23.31
N VAL A 97 -8.51 -17.60 23.27
CA VAL A 97 -8.01 -18.19 22.03
C VAL A 97 -9.15 -18.57 21.08
N ASP A 98 -10.22 -19.18 21.60
CA ASP A 98 -11.37 -19.59 20.79
C ASP A 98 -12.06 -18.39 20.14
N LEU A 99 -12.29 -17.31 20.90
CA LEU A 99 -12.85 -16.07 20.35
C LEU A 99 -11.94 -15.41 19.31
N ALA A 100 -10.62 -15.52 19.46
CA ALA A 100 -9.68 -15.03 18.46
C ALA A 100 -9.78 -15.84 17.16
N TYR A 101 -9.96 -17.16 17.24
CA TYR A 101 -10.22 -17.99 16.06
C TYR A 101 -11.58 -17.69 15.43
N ASP A 102 -12.64 -17.54 16.22
CA ASP A 102 -13.96 -17.15 15.71
C ASP A 102 -13.89 -15.82 14.95
N PHE A 103 -13.17 -14.84 15.49
CA PHE A 103 -12.94 -13.57 14.82
C PHE A 103 -12.17 -13.73 13.50
N ILE A 104 -11.07 -14.47 13.49
CA ILE A 104 -10.29 -14.73 12.27
C ILE A 104 -11.14 -15.44 11.22
N ASN A 105 -11.89 -16.48 11.61
CA ASN A 105 -12.79 -17.21 10.73
C ASN A 105 -13.86 -16.28 10.13
N SER A 106 -14.51 -15.46 10.97
CA SER A 106 -15.51 -14.49 10.51
C SER A 106 -14.95 -13.50 9.48
N ARG A 107 -13.65 -13.17 9.58
CA ARG A 107 -12.99 -12.25 8.66
C ARG A 107 -12.59 -12.91 7.34
N LEU A 108 -12.35 -14.23 7.35
CA LEU A 108 -12.04 -15.03 6.17
C LEU A 108 -13.30 -15.46 5.40
N GLU A 109 -14.50 -15.29 5.97
CA GLU A 109 -15.75 -15.53 5.26
C GLU A 109 -15.87 -14.73 3.96
N THR A 110 -16.57 -15.33 2.99
CA THR A 110 -16.71 -14.76 1.63
C THR A 110 -17.31 -13.37 1.66
N ASP A 111 -18.35 -13.13 2.46
CA ASP A 111 -19.03 -11.84 2.55
C ASP A 111 -18.14 -10.76 3.20
N SER A 112 -17.31 -11.14 4.17
CA SER A 112 -16.33 -10.25 4.79
C SER A 112 -15.28 -9.77 3.78
N GLY A 113 -14.74 -10.69 2.97
CA GLY A 113 -13.79 -10.37 1.91
C GLY A 113 -14.44 -9.57 0.77
N LYS A 114 -15.66 -9.94 0.37
CA LYS A 114 -16.45 -9.20 -0.63
C LYS A 114 -16.68 -7.76 -0.19
N TYR A 115 -17.10 -7.56 1.05
CA TYR A 115 -17.28 -6.22 1.61
C TYR A 115 -15.97 -5.43 1.60
N LEU A 116 -14.85 -6.05 1.97
CA LEU A 116 -13.53 -5.40 1.93
C LEU A 116 -13.18 -4.89 0.52
N ILE A 117 -13.43 -5.71 -0.50
CA ILE A 117 -13.20 -5.35 -1.91
C ILE A 117 -14.11 -4.19 -2.33
N GLN A 118 -15.41 -4.30 -2.14
CA GLN A 118 -16.37 -3.31 -2.66
C GLN A 118 -16.36 -1.99 -1.87
N ALA A 119 -16.16 -2.06 -0.55
CA ALA A 119 -16.20 -0.87 0.30
C ALA A 119 -14.90 -0.06 0.22
N TYR A 120 -13.75 -0.74 0.19
CA TYR A 120 -12.43 -0.10 0.32
C TYR A 120 -11.51 -0.29 -0.88
N GLY A 121 -11.85 -1.12 -1.86
CA GLY A 121 -10.98 -1.40 -3.00
C GLY A 121 -9.71 -2.19 -2.66
N TYR A 122 -9.66 -2.82 -1.49
CA TYR A 122 -8.58 -3.71 -1.10
C TYR A 122 -8.82 -5.14 -1.59
N GLY A 123 -7.75 -5.84 -1.94
CA GLY A 123 -7.83 -7.28 -2.21
C GLY A 123 -8.19 -8.08 -0.95
N SER A 124 -8.75 -9.27 -1.16
CA SER A 124 -8.95 -10.28 -0.12
C SER A 124 -7.83 -11.33 -0.13
N SER A 125 -7.64 -12.06 0.98
CA SER A 125 -6.80 -13.26 1.01
C SER A 125 -7.53 -14.52 0.54
N THR A 126 -8.83 -14.42 0.24
CA THR A 126 -9.68 -15.56 -0.14
C THR A 126 -10.16 -15.44 -1.59
N SER A 127 -9.95 -16.48 -2.38
CA SER A 127 -10.41 -16.54 -3.78
C SER A 127 -11.93 -16.52 -3.91
N SER A 128 -12.65 -17.07 -2.92
CA SER A 128 -14.12 -17.02 -2.87
C SER A 128 -14.67 -15.60 -2.82
N ALA A 129 -13.98 -14.68 -2.12
CA ALA A 129 -14.37 -13.27 -2.07
C ALA A 129 -14.26 -12.61 -3.45
N PHE A 130 -13.18 -12.86 -4.20
CA PHE A 130 -13.05 -12.36 -5.57
C PHE A 130 -14.10 -12.95 -6.51
N ALA A 131 -14.37 -14.25 -6.40
CA ALA A 131 -15.41 -14.92 -7.19
C ALA A 131 -16.83 -14.38 -6.91
N ALA A 132 -17.06 -13.84 -5.70
CA ALA A 132 -18.35 -13.27 -5.30
C ALA A 132 -18.54 -11.79 -5.70
N VAL A 133 -17.51 -11.14 -6.26
CA VAL A 133 -17.56 -9.75 -6.76
C VAL A 133 -17.70 -9.77 -8.30
N PRO A 134 -18.64 -9.01 -8.88
CA PRO A 134 -18.77 -8.91 -10.33
C PRO A 134 -17.47 -8.42 -10.99
N LYS A 135 -17.13 -9.01 -12.15
CA LYS A 135 -15.90 -8.67 -12.89
C LYS A 135 -15.78 -7.17 -13.21
N GLU A 136 -16.87 -6.54 -13.62
CA GLU A 136 -16.93 -5.10 -13.93
C GLU A 136 -16.57 -4.23 -12.71
N GLU A 137 -16.89 -4.68 -11.50
CA GLU A 137 -16.56 -3.97 -10.27
C GLU A 137 -15.08 -4.13 -9.93
N LEU A 138 -14.53 -5.33 -10.10
CA LEU A 138 -13.08 -5.56 -9.96
C LEU A 138 -12.28 -4.72 -10.95
N GLU A 139 -12.71 -4.63 -12.21
CA GLU A 139 -12.09 -3.79 -13.24
C GLU A 139 -12.11 -2.31 -12.85
N LYS A 140 -13.23 -1.79 -12.32
CA LYS A 140 -13.33 -0.41 -11.80
C LYS A 140 -12.38 -0.14 -10.64
N LEU A 141 -12.18 -1.14 -9.78
CA LEU A 141 -11.24 -1.10 -8.65
C LEU A 141 -9.79 -1.40 -9.07
N GLN A 142 -9.56 -1.68 -10.36
CA GLN A 142 -8.28 -2.09 -10.92
C GLN A 142 -7.67 -3.35 -10.26
N LEU A 143 -8.53 -4.23 -9.72
CA LEU A 143 -8.14 -5.49 -9.12
C LEU A 143 -8.32 -6.63 -10.14
N PRO A 144 -7.37 -7.57 -10.26
CA PRO A 144 -7.60 -8.78 -11.05
C PRO A 144 -8.59 -9.71 -10.36
N SER A 145 -9.28 -10.54 -11.15
CA SER A 145 -10.18 -11.58 -10.62
C SER A 145 -9.42 -12.70 -9.90
N ASP A 146 -8.17 -12.95 -10.30
CA ASP A 146 -7.28 -13.86 -9.60
C ASP A 146 -6.28 -13.06 -8.75
N PRO A 147 -6.33 -13.14 -7.41
CA PRO A 147 -5.41 -12.43 -6.53
C PRO A 147 -3.94 -12.82 -6.75
N GLU A 148 -3.63 -14.02 -7.26
CA GLU A 148 -2.25 -14.41 -7.55
C GLU A 148 -1.58 -13.53 -8.61
N VAL A 149 -2.38 -12.93 -9.51
CA VAL A 149 -1.87 -12.00 -10.53
C VAL A 149 -1.19 -10.82 -9.87
N MET A 150 -1.77 -10.22 -8.82
CA MET A 150 -1.11 -9.13 -8.09
C MET A 150 0.21 -9.61 -7.47
N LEU A 151 0.19 -10.76 -6.78
CA LEU A 151 1.38 -11.28 -6.11
C LEU A 151 2.55 -11.55 -7.06
N LYS A 152 2.27 -11.94 -8.32
CA LYS A 152 3.29 -12.24 -9.34
C LYS A 152 3.76 -11.03 -10.13
N THR A 153 2.93 -9.99 -10.27
CA THR A 153 3.17 -8.87 -11.21
C THR A 153 3.54 -7.55 -10.52
N THR A 154 3.53 -7.53 -9.20
CA THR A 154 3.79 -6.31 -8.40
C THR A 154 4.99 -6.50 -7.48
N VAL A 155 5.49 -5.38 -6.95
CA VAL A 155 6.57 -5.38 -5.97
C VAL A 155 5.98 -5.71 -4.60
N PHE A 156 6.03 -6.98 -4.22
CA PHE A 156 5.57 -7.43 -2.91
C PHE A 156 6.52 -6.97 -1.80
N THR A 157 5.99 -6.35 -0.75
CA THR A 157 6.79 -5.87 0.37
C THR A 157 7.44 -7.03 1.12
N GLY A 158 8.76 -6.97 1.26
CA GLY A 158 9.56 -7.95 2.01
C GLY A 158 10.14 -7.39 3.31
N PRO A 159 10.74 -8.26 4.15
CA PRO A 159 11.46 -7.83 5.33
C PRO A 159 12.66 -6.96 4.94
N MET A 160 12.82 -5.81 5.61
CA MET A 160 13.97 -4.93 5.42
C MET A 160 15.02 -5.23 6.49
N LYS A 161 16.19 -5.73 6.08
CA LYS A 161 17.28 -6.07 7.02
C LYS A 161 17.92 -4.83 7.64
N GLN A 162 17.97 -3.72 6.90
CA GLN A 162 18.64 -2.46 7.27
C GLN A 162 17.64 -1.39 7.76
N ASN A 163 16.61 -1.78 8.51
CA ASN A 163 15.48 -0.90 8.82
C ASN A 163 15.92 0.35 9.62
N ASP A 164 16.84 0.20 10.57
CA ASP A 164 17.33 1.30 11.41
C ASP A 164 18.20 2.28 10.61
N GLU A 165 19.06 1.77 9.74
CA GLU A 165 19.90 2.58 8.85
C GLU A 165 19.03 3.35 7.85
N LEU A 166 18.01 2.71 7.28
CA LEU A 166 17.06 3.33 6.36
C LEU A 166 16.26 4.43 7.05
N ALA A 167 15.80 4.20 8.29
CA ALA A 167 15.12 5.22 9.08
C ALA A 167 16.03 6.43 9.32
N LYS A 168 17.29 6.22 9.74
CA LYS A 168 18.27 7.30 9.95
C LYS A 168 18.57 8.06 8.67
N MET A 169 18.75 7.36 7.54
CA MET A 169 18.96 7.98 6.24
C MET A 169 17.75 8.85 5.85
N PHE A 170 16.55 8.33 6.03
CA PHE A 170 15.33 9.06 5.67
C PHE A 170 15.13 10.32 6.53
N GLU A 171 15.42 10.26 7.84
CA GLU A 171 15.38 11.45 8.71
C GLU A 171 16.35 12.53 8.24
N LYS A 172 17.58 12.16 7.83
CA LYS A 172 18.55 13.13 7.28
C LYS A 172 18.03 13.81 6.02
N VAL A 173 17.45 13.04 5.10
CA VAL A 173 16.86 13.59 3.87
C VAL A 173 15.70 14.54 4.17
N LYS A 174 14.84 14.19 5.14
CA LYS A 174 13.73 15.07 5.56
C LYS A 174 14.22 16.42 6.09
N ALA A 175 15.34 16.41 6.83
CA ALA A 175 15.98 17.59 7.39
C ALA A 175 16.77 18.43 6.37
N GLY A 176 16.85 18.01 5.10
CA GLY A 176 17.55 18.73 4.04
C GLY A 176 19.05 18.39 3.91
N GLY A 177 19.50 17.31 4.56
CA GLY A 177 20.84 16.75 4.43
C GLY A 177 20.95 15.62 3.41
#